data_AF-A0AA35S9T2-F1
#
_entry.id   AF-A0AA35S9T2-F1
#
_cell.length_a   1.000
_cell.length_b   1.000
_cell.length_c   1.000
_cell.angle_alpha   90.00
_cell.angle_beta   90.00
_cell.angle_gamma   90.00
#
_symmetry.space_group_name_H-M   'P 1'
#
loop_
_entity.id
_entity.type
_entity.pdbx_description
1 polymer ?
#
loop_
_entity_poly.entity_id
_entity_poly.type
_entity_poly.pdbx_seq_one_letter_code
_entity_poly.pdbx_strand_id
1 'polypeptide(L)'
;MTLPKHAEELCFSTEVFLEESFTVDDFVNQCRKRVTIECLRDDLDAYYRTLKSAMVELINKDYADFVNLSANLVGVDKSIDGLASPLTQLREEVLGIKEVMDAAISATETKLAQRAEIRAKKATLKRLMVSWSLWNHSNALDIGGDHTPSFPQVLQRRGLKLLN
;
A
#
# COMPACT_ATOMS: atom_id res chain seq x y z
N MET A 1 38.60 0.39 22.45
CA MET A 1 38.51 -0.92 23.11
C MET A 1 38.90 -0.74 24.56
N THR A 2 37.95 -0.79 25.49
CA THR A 2 38.25 -0.66 26.93
C THR A 2 38.64 -2.03 27.47
N LEU A 3 39.86 -2.16 27.98
CA LEU A 3 40.32 -3.41 28.58
C LEU A 3 39.49 -3.73 29.84
N PRO A 4 39.29 -5.03 30.15
CA PRO A 4 38.67 -5.43 31.41
C PRO A 4 39.50 -4.86 32.56
N LYS A 5 38.87 -4.06 33.44
CA LYS A 5 39.53 -3.53 34.62
C LYS A 5 39.75 -4.67 35.60
N HIS A 6 41.01 -5.00 35.88
CA HIS A 6 41.34 -5.91 36.96
C HIS A 6 41.20 -5.16 38.30
N ALA A 7 40.62 -5.82 39.30
CA ALA A 7 40.33 -5.22 40.61
C ALA A 7 41.56 -5.21 41.54
N GLU A 8 42.60 -5.98 41.21
CA GLU A 8 43.88 -6.02 41.92
C GLU A 8 44.93 -5.18 41.17
N GLU A 9 45.77 -4.49 41.93
CA GLU A 9 46.85 -3.64 41.45
C GLU A 9 47.92 -4.52 40.76
N LEU A 10 47.70 -4.83 39.47
CA LEU A 10 48.66 -5.56 38.65
C LEU A 10 50.04 -4.90 38.72
N CYS A 11 51.10 -5.70 38.72
CA CYS A 11 52.45 -5.14 38.73
C CYS A 11 52.85 -4.41 37.42
N PHE A 12 51.98 -4.42 36.41
CA PHE A 12 52.17 -3.81 35.09
C PHE A 12 50.92 -3.05 34.62
N SER A 13 51.11 -2.04 33.75
CA SER A 13 50.01 -1.44 33.01
C SER A 13 49.64 -2.33 31.83
N THR A 14 48.36 -2.62 31.67
CA THR A 14 47.83 -3.42 30.56
C THR A 14 47.89 -2.68 29.21
N GLU A 15 48.09 -1.36 29.24
CA GLU A 15 48.22 -0.52 28.04
C GLU A 15 49.53 -0.78 27.28
N VAL A 16 50.55 -1.27 27.99
CA VAL A 16 51.85 -1.62 27.39
C VAL A 16 51.72 -2.72 26.33
N PHE A 17 50.70 -3.60 26.45
CA PHE A 17 50.42 -4.63 25.45
C PHE A 17 49.72 -4.10 24.19
N LEU A 18 49.27 -2.85 24.19
CA LEU A 18 48.63 -2.20 23.04
C LEU A 18 49.60 -1.33 22.24
N GLU A 19 50.82 -1.10 22.74
CA GLU A 19 51.83 -0.29 22.06
C GLU A 19 52.50 -1.05 20.91
N GLU A 20 52.68 -0.39 19.76
CA GLU A 20 53.33 -0.98 18.59
C GLU A 20 54.84 -1.26 18.82
N SER A 21 55.46 -0.58 19.77
CA SER A 21 56.87 -0.74 20.17
C SER A 21 57.09 -1.78 21.27
N PHE A 22 56.07 -2.60 21.59
CA PHE A 22 56.18 -3.58 22.67
C PHE A 22 57.27 -4.63 22.38
N THR A 23 58.23 -4.76 23.29
CA THR A 23 59.19 -5.87 23.31
C THR A 23 59.10 -6.60 24.65
N VAL A 24 59.10 -7.94 24.58
CA VAL A 24 59.01 -8.79 25.77
C VAL A 24 60.22 -8.59 26.69
N ASP A 25 61.40 -8.41 26.09
CA ASP A 25 62.65 -8.23 26.83
C ASP A 25 62.64 -6.91 27.63
N ASP A 26 62.20 -5.79 27.05
CA ASP A 26 62.13 -4.52 27.79
C ASP A 26 61.04 -4.57 28.86
N PHE A 27 59.90 -5.19 28.57
CA PHE A 27 58.82 -5.36 29.54
C PHE A 27 59.25 -6.18 30.77
N VAL A 28 59.87 -7.34 30.56
CA VAL A 28 60.36 -8.19 31.66
C VAL A 28 61.49 -7.49 32.42
N ASN A 29 62.39 -6.79 31.73
CA ASN A 29 63.46 -6.01 32.37
C ASN A 29 62.93 -4.85 33.22
N GLN A 30 61.85 -4.20 32.81
CA GLN A 30 61.19 -3.14 33.59
C GLN A 30 60.44 -3.71 34.81
N CYS A 31 59.75 -4.84 34.65
CA CYS A 31 59.01 -5.49 35.74
C CYS A 31 59.94 -6.12 36.79
N ARG A 32 61.05 -6.74 36.36
CA ARG A 32 62.04 -7.35 37.25
C ARG A 32 62.76 -6.36 38.17
N LYS A 33 62.79 -5.07 37.81
CA LYS A 33 63.29 -3.99 38.67
C LYS A 33 62.37 -3.66 39.83
N ARG A 34 61.09 -4.05 39.76
CA ARG A 34 60.03 -3.69 40.71
C ARG A 34 59.51 -4.89 41.50
N VAL A 35 59.43 -6.07 40.89
CA VAL A 35 58.76 -7.27 41.44
C VAL A 35 59.54 -8.56 41.10
N THR A 36 59.31 -9.63 41.86
CA THR A 36 59.85 -10.97 41.57
C THR A 36 59.20 -11.58 40.32
N ILE A 37 59.88 -12.51 39.67
CA ILE A 37 59.39 -13.15 38.43
C ILE A 37 58.15 -14.01 38.71
N GLU A 38 58.08 -14.60 39.90
CA GLU A 38 56.96 -15.43 40.33
C GLU A 38 55.67 -14.61 40.46
N CYS A 39 55.73 -13.42 41.08
CA CYS A 39 54.59 -12.51 41.15
C CYS A 39 54.18 -12.00 39.76
N LEU A 40 55.14 -11.66 38.89
CA LEU A 40 54.83 -11.26 37.51
C LEU A 40 54.10 -12.37 36.74
N ARG A 41 54.51 -13.62 36.92
CA ARG A 41 53.84 -14.79 36.31
C ARG A 41 52.41 -14.91 36.81
N ASP A 42 52.22 -14.86 38.13
CA ASP A 42 50.91 -15.04 38.75
C ASP A 42 49.94 -13.91 38.33
N ASP A 43 50.42 -12.66 38.25
CA ASP A 43 49.65 -11.51 37.75
C ASP A 43 49.31 -11.64 36.26
N LEU A 44 50.24 -12.14 35.43
CA LEU A 44 49.99 -12.42 34.01
C LEU A 44 48.94 -13.53 33.82
N ASP A 45 49.01 -14.58 34.62
CA ASP A 45 48.02 -15.67 34.60
C ASP A 45 46.63 -15.19 35.04
N ALA A 46 46.56 -14.34 36.08
CA ALA A 46 45.32 -13.73 36.53
C ALA A 46 44.71 -12.81 35.46
N TYR A 47 45.55 -11.98 34.81
CA TYR A 47 45.16 -11.12 33.71
C TYR A 47 44.67 -11.95 32.50
N TYR A 48 45.37 -13.02 32.12
CA TYR A 48 44.96 -13.91 31.02
C TYR A 48 43.59 -14.55 31.27
N ARG A 49 43.35 -15.05 32.49
CA ARG A 49 42.05 -15.64 32.86
C ARG A 49 40.93 -14.61 32.78
N THR A 50 41.18 -13.40 33.29
CA THR A 50 40.21 -12.28 33.25
C THR A 50 39.90 -11.90 31.81
N LEU A 51 40.93 -11.75 30.98
CA LEU A 51 40.77 -11.42 29.56
C LEU A 51 39.99 -12.50 28.80
N LYS A 52 40.29 -13.77 29.06
CA LYS A 52 39.56 -14.91 28.48
C LYS A 52 38.09 -14.91 28.88
N SER A 53 37.77 -14.64 30.16
CA SER A 53 36.39 -14.55 30.63
C SER A 53 35.65 -13.39 29.96
N ALA A 54 36.26 -12.20 29.96
CA ALA A 54 35.67 -11.01 29.34
C ALA A 54 35.44 -11.19 27.83
N MET A 55 36.32 -11.90 27.13
CA MET A 55 36.12 -12.23 25.71
C MET A 55 34.91 -13.12 25.50
N VAL A 56 34.75 -14.16 26.33
CA VAL A 56 33.59 -15.06 26.26
C VAL A 56 32.30 -14.30 26.60
N GLU A 57 32.33 -13.43 27.61
CA GLU A 57 31.19 -12.58 27.97
C GLU A 57 30.80 -11.61 26.86
N LEU A 58 31.77 -10.99 26.19
CA LEU A 58 31.51 -10.12 25.05
C LEU A 58 30.84 -10.88 23.89
N ILE A 59 31.36 -12.07 23.56
CA ILE A 59 30.76 -12.93 22.54
C ILE A 59 29.34 -13.34 22.95
N ASN A 60 29.12 -13.72 24.20
CA ASN A 60 27.81 -14.13 24.69
C ASN A 60 26.82 -12.96 24.68
N LYS A 61 27.27 -11.75 25.00
CA LYS A 61 26.47 -10.53 24.92
C LYS A 61 26.09 -10.24 23.47
N ASP A 62 27.06 -10.23 22.56
CA ASP A 62 26.80 -9.97 21.14
C ASP A 62 25.88 -11.04 20.54
N TYR A 63 26.02 -12.29 20.99
CA TYR A 63 25.11 -13.38 20.61
C TYR A 63 23.68 -13.14 21.11
N ALA A 64 23.50 -12.72 22.38
CA ALA A 64 22.18 -12.41 22.92
C ALA A 64 21.53 -11.24 22.17
N ASP A 65 22.30 -10.21 21.82
CA ASP A 65 21.83 -9.08 21.03
C ASP A 65 21.42 -9.51 19.61
N PHE A 66 22.19 -10.40 18.97
CA PHE A 66 21.85 -10.96 17.65
C PHE A 66 20.59 -11.82 17.69
N VAL A 67 20.43 -12.67 18.71
CA VAL A 67 19.22 -13.49 18.89
C VAL A 67 17.99 -12.60 19.13
N ASN A 68 18.10 -11.57 19.98
CA ASN A 68 17.00 -10.63 20.20
C ASN A 68 16.64 -9.85 18.93
N LEU A 69 17.63 -9.38 18.18
CA LEU A 69 17.39 -8.65 16.93
C LEU A 69 16.72 -9.56 15.88
N SER A 70 17.19 -10.80 15.72
CA SER A 70 16.59 -11.76 14.78
C SER A 70 15.17 -12.16 15.18
N ALA A 71 14.90 -12.35 16.47
CA ALA A 71 13.54 -12.59 16.98
C ALA A 71 12.60 -11.39 16.73
N ASN A 72 13.08 -10.16 16.96
CA ASN A 72 12.32 -8.95 16.69
C ASN A 72 12.04 -8.78 15.19
N LEU A 73 13.01 -9.08 14.32
CA LEU A 73 12.83 -9.02 12.87
C LEU A 73 11.73 -9.97 12.38
N VAL A 74 11.70 -11.21 12.90
CA VAL A 74 10.61 -12.17 12.63
C VAL A 74 9.27 -11.65 13.16
N GLY A 75 9.26 -10.95 14.30
CA GLY A 75 8.05 -10.30 14.83
C GLY A 75 7.53 -9.17 13.94
N VAL A 76 8.44 -8.39 13.35
CA VAL A 76 8.10 -7.33 12.38
C VAL A 76 7.53 -7.92 11.10
N ASP A 77 8.12 -9.00 10.58
CA ASP A 77 7.63 -9.72 9.39
C ASP A 77 6.16 -10.17 9.57
N LYS A 78 5.84 -10.78 10.72
CA LYS A 78 4.46 -11.14 11.07
C LYS A 78 3.52 -9.94 11.16
N SER A 79 4.02 -8.79 11.61
CA SER A 79 3.22 -7.56 11.68
C SER A 79 2.95 -7.00 10.29
N ILE A 80 3.95 -7.08 9.39
CA ILE A 80 3.80 -6.71 7.97
C ILE A 80 2.75 -7.60 7.30
N ASP A 81 2.84 -8.92 7.48
CA ASP A 81 1.84 -9.86 6.96
C ASP A 81 0.43 -9.58 7.52
N GLY A 82 0.36 -9.25 8.80
CA GLY A 82 -0.87 -8.85 9.48
C GLY A 82 -1.50 -7.58 8.91
N LEU A 83 -0.72 -6.65 8.34
CA LEU A 83 -1.23 -5.46 7.63
C LEU A 83 -1.47 -5.71 6.14
N ALA A 84 -0.65 -6.53 5.49
CA ALA A 84 -0.74 -6.79 4.06
C ALA A 84 -2.05 -7.49 3.67
N SER A 85 -2.50 -8.44 4.49
CA SER A 85 -3.77 -9.14 4.30
C SER A 85 -4.99 -8.20 4.29
N PRO A 86 -5.25 -7.40 5.35
CA PRO A 86 -6.41 -6.50 5.37
C PRO A 86 -6.33 -5.40 4.31
N LEU A 87 -5.13 -4.94 3.93
CA LEU A 87 -4.98 -3.98 2.83
C LEU A 87 -5.37 -4.59 1.48
N THR A 88 -5.00 -5.85 1.24
CA THR A 88 -5.41 -6.57 0.03
C THR A 88 -6.93 -6.76 -0.01
N GLN A 89 -7.54 -7.15 1.11
CA GLN A 89 -8.99 -7.29 1.23
C GLN A 89 -9.71 -5.97 0.97
N LEU A 90 -9.27 -4.87 1.60
CA LEU A 90 -9.85 -3.55 1.38
C LEU A 90 -9.76 -3.12 -0.09
N ARG A 91 -8.62 -3.40 -0.74
CA ARG A 91 -8.46 -3.12 -2.18
C ARG A 91 -9.47 -3.91 -3.02
N GLU A 92 -9.67 -5.18 -2.72
CA GLU A 92 -10.66 -6.03 -3.41
C GLU A 92 -12.09 -5.53 -3.19
N GLU A 93 -12.45 -5.15 -1.96
CA GLU A 93 -13.76 -4.57 -1.65
C GLU A 93 -14.02 -3.27 -2.41
N VAL A 94 -13.04 -2.37 -2.46
CA VAL A 94 -13.15 -1.10 -3.21
C VAL A 94 -13.32 -1.36 -4.71
N LEU A 95 -12.60 -2.34 -5.27
CA LEU A 95 -12.77 -2.75 -6.67
C LEU A 95 -14.17 -3.33 -6.91
N GLY A 96 -14.66 -4.20 -6.02
CA GLY A 96 -16.02 -4.75 -6.12
C GLY A 96 -17.10 -3.66 -6.04
N ILE A 97 -16.96 -2.69 -5.13
CA ILE A 97 -17.86 -1.54 -5.03
C ILE A 97 -17.84 -0.73 -6.33
N LYS A 98 -16.65 -0.48 -6.89
CA LYS A 98 -16.52 0.22 -8.16
C LYS A 98 -17.25 -0.51 -9.28
N GLU A 99 -17.09 -1.82 -9.41
CA GLU A 99 -17.79 -2.62 -10.43
C GLU A 99 -19.31 -2.55 -10.29
N VAL A 100 -19.81 -2.65 -9.05
CA VAL A 100 -21.24 -2.49 -8.77
C VAL A 100 -21.73 -1.09 -9.16
N MET A 101 -20.93 -0.06 -8.87
CA MET A 101 -21.28 1.32 -9.20
C MET A 101 -21.28 1.55 -10.71
N ASP A 102 -20.29 1.04 -11.44
CA ASP A 102 -20.22 1.12 -12.90
C ASP A 102 -21.40 0.39 -13.56
N ALA A 103 -21.77 -0.79 -13.05
CA ALA A 103 -22.95 -1.52 -13.50
C ALA A 103 -24.25 -0.75 -13.24
N ALA A 104 -24.37 -0.13 -12.06
CA ALA A 104 -25.52 0.70 -11.71
C ALA A 104 -25.64 1.92 -12.64
N ILE A 105 -24.53 2.61 -12.90
CA ILE A 105 -24.46 3.75 -13.82
C ILE A 105 -24.96 3.33 -15.20
N SER A 106 -24.43 2.24 -15.77
CA SER A 106 -24.83 1.73 -17.08
C SER A 106 -26.33 1.36 -17.12
N ALA A 107 -26.84 0.73 -16.06
CA ALA A 107 -28.27 0.44 -15.92
C ALA A 107 -29.14 1.71 -15.85
N THR A 108 -28.68 2.79 -15.22
CA THR A 108 -29.37 4.08 -15.26
C THR A 108 -29.35 4.73 -16.64
N GLU A 109 -28.22 4.69 -17.34
CA GLU A 109 -28.08 5.27 -18.67
C GLU A 109 -29.00 4.57 -19.69
N THR A 110 -29.04 3.24 -19.67
CA THR A 110 -29.95 2.46 -20.52
C THR A 110 -31.42 2.78 -20.25
N LYS A 111 -31.82 2.90 -18.98
CA LYS A 111 -33.19 3.32 -18.60
C LYS A 111 -33.50 4.76 -19.04
N LEU A 112 -32.52 5.68 -18.97
CA LEU A 112 -32.69 7.05 -19.45
C LEU A 112 -32.86 7.09 -20.98
N ALA A 113 -32.09 6.29 -21.72
CA ALA A 113 -32.22 6.15 -23.16
C ALA A 113 -33.59 5.61 -23.56
N GLN A 114 -34.06 4.54 -22.90
CA GLN A 114 -35.41 3.99 -23.11
C GLN A 114 -36.50 5.04 -22.82
N ARG A 115 -36.36 5.81 -21.74
CA ARG A 115 -37.29 6.91 -21.43
C ARG A 115 -37.28 8.02 -22.49
N ALA A 116 -36.13 8.32 -23.09
CA ALA A 116 -36.04 9.28 -24.18
C ALA A 116 -36.76 8.77 -25.44
N GLU A 117 -36.58 7.50 -25.79
CA GLU A 117 -37.26 6.87 -26.93
C GLU A 117 -38.78 6.86 -26.75
N ILE A 118 -39.27 6.48 -25.56
CA ILE A 118 -40.70 6.51 -25.23
C ILE A 118 -41.25 7.93 -25.34
N ARG A 119 -40.50 8.94 -24.87
CA ARG A 119 -40.91 10.36 -25.00
C ARG A 119 -41.00 10.78 -26.47
N ALA A 120 -40.06 10.37 -27.32
CA ALA A 120 -40.09 10.65 -28.76
C ALA A 120 -41.31 10.00 -29.44
N LYS A 121 -41.58 8.71 -29.16
CA LYS A 121 -42.77 8.00 -29.67
C LYS A 121 -44.07 8.67 -29.22
N LYS A 122 -44.18 9.03 -27.94
CA LYS A 122 -45.35 9.76 -27.41
C LYS A 122 -45.54 11.11 -28.09
N ALA A 123 -44.47 11.87 -28.33
CA ALA A 123 -44.56 13.15 -29.03
C ALA A 123 -45.08 12.99 -30.47
N THR A 124 -44.60 11.97 -31.18
CA THR A 124 -45.09 11.65 -32.54
C THR A 124 -46.56 11.24 -32.55
N LEU A 125 -46.99 10.38 -31.63
CA LEU A 125 -48.40 10.00 -31.50
C LEU A 125 -49.29 11.20 -31.17
N LYS A 126 -48.87 12.09 -30.26
CA LYS A 126 -49.61 13.32 -29.96
C LYS A 126 -49.74 14.22 -31.20
N ARG A 127 -48.67 14.40 -31.96
CA ARG A 127 -48.73 15.15 -33.24
C ARG A 127 -49.71 14.52 -34.23
N LEU A 128 -49.69 13.20 -34.38
CA LEU A 128 -50.61 12.48 -35.26
C LEU A 128 -52.07 12.64 -34.81
N MET A 129 -52.33 12.51 -33.50
CA MET A 129 -53.67 12.66 -32.92
C MET A 129 -54.23 14.06 -33.15
N VAL A 130 -53.42 15.12 -32.93
CA VAL A 130 -53.83 16.51 -33.21
C VAL A 130 -54.11 16.71 -34.70
N SER A 131 -53.26 16.16 -35.58
CA SER A 131 -53.51 16.25 -37.02
C SER A 131 -54.80 15.53 -37.42
N TRP A 132 -55.08 14.39 -36.81
CA TRP A 132 -56.31 13.62 -37.05
C TRP A 132 -57.55 14.36 -36.55
N SER A 133 -57.52 14.93 -35.35
CA SER A 133 -58.65 15.70 -34.83
C SER A 133 -58.94 16.94 -35.68
N LEU A 134 -57.90 17.64 -36.15
CA LEU A 134 -58.06 18.79 -37.04
C LEU A 134 -58.66 18.39 -38.39
N TRP A 135 -58.21 17.26 -38.96
CA TRP A 135 -58.79 16.73 -40.19
C TRP A 135 -60.25 16.33 -39.98
N ASN A 136 -60.57 15.63 -38.88
CA ASN A 136 -61.92 15.21 -38.57
C ASN A 136 -62.87 16.42 -38.42
N HIS A 137 -62.43 17.48 -37.74
CA HIS A 137 -63.21 18.71 -37.59
C HIS A 137 -63.38 19.45 -38.93
N SER A 138 -62.33 19.52 -39.76
CA SER A 138 -62.41 20.10 -41.11
C SER A 138 -63.40 19.36 -42.00
N ASN A 139 -63.40 18.02 -41.97
CA ASN A 139 -64.35 17.23 -42.74
C ASN A 139 -65.78 17.37 -42.24
N ALA A 140 -65.97 17.48 -40.92
CA ALA A 140 -67.28 17.74 -40.32
C ALA A 140 -67.85 19.12 -40.72
N LEU A 141 -66.99 20.07 -41.10
CA LEU A 141 -67.38 21.38 -41.65
C LEU A 141 -67.62 21.34 -43.18
N ASP A 142 -67.12 20.31 -43.88
CA ASP A 142 -67.08 20.20 -45.35
C ASP A 142 -68.19 19.28 -45.93
N ILE A 143 -69.39 19.31 -45.33
CA ILE A 143 -70.58 18.49 -45.72
C ILE A 143 -71.17 18.97 -47.08
N GLY A 144 -70.34 19.37 -48.05
CA GLY A 144 -70.80 19.99 -49.30
C GLY A 144 -69.98 19.70 -50.56
N GLY A 145 -69.03 18.77 -50.57
CA GLY A 145 -68.18 18.50 -51.74
C GLY A 145 -67.89 17.01 -51.99
N ASP A 146 -68.19 16.54 -53.20
CA ASP A 146 -68.28 15.13 -53.63
C ASP A 146 -66.96 14.34 -53.72
N HIS A 147 -65.90 14.76 -53.03
CA HIS A 147 -64.66 13.99 -52.92
C HIS A 147 -63.93 14.28 -51.60
N THR A 148 -64.08 13.39 -50.62
CA THR A 148 -63.34 13.45 -49.35
C THR A 148 -61.96 12.81 -49.51
N PRO A 149 -60.84 13.57 -49.40
CA PRO A 149 -59.51 12.98 -49.48
C PRO A 149 -59.20 12.17 -48.22
N SER A 150 -58.69 10.96 -48.39
CA SER A 150 -58.33 10.09 -47.27
C SER A 150 -57.21 10.71 -46.41
N PHE A 151 -57.30 10.52 -45.09
CA PHE A 151 -56.35 11.07 -44.11
C PHE A 151 -54.86 10.85 -44.45
N PRO A 152 -54.42 9.67 -44.97
CA PRO A 152 -53.03 9.46 -45.41
C PRO A 152 -52.59 10.40 -46.54
N GLN A 153 -53.47 10.72 -47.51
CA GLN A 153 -53.14 11.56 -48.66
C GLN A 153 -52.93 13.04 -48.25
N VAL A 154 -53.67 13.51 -47.25
CA VAL A 154 -53.55 14.89 -46.72
C VAL A 154 -52.27 15.04 -45.90
N LEU A 155 -51.92 14.04 -45.08
CA LEU A 155 -50.65 14.01 -44.35
C LEU A 155 -49.46 14.04 -45.31
N GLN A 156 -49.50 13.29 -46.41
CA GLN A 156 -48.44 13.29 -47.42
C GLN A 156 -48.32 14.66 -48.13
N ARG A 157 -49.45 15.30 -48.47
CA ARG A 157 -49.46 16.66 -49.03
C ARG A 157 -48.96 17.74 -48.07
N ARG A 158 -49.24 17.64 -46.76
CA ARG A 158 -48.72 18.58 -45.75
C ARG A 158 -47.27 18.31 -45.37
N GLY A 159 -46.84 17.05 -45.29
CA GLY A 159 -45.45 16.68 -45.06
C GLY A 159 -44.52 17.18 -46.17
N LEU A 160 -44.96 17.13 -47.42
CA LEU A 160 -44.24 17.71 -48.58
C LEU A 160 -44.13 19.24 -48.56
N LYS A 161 -45.02 19.95 -47.84
CA LYS A 161 -44.98 21.43 -47.75
C LYS A 161 -44.07 21.96 -46.64
N LEU A 162 -43.62 21.12 -45.71
CA LEU A 162 -42.73 21.51 -44.60
C LEU A 162 -41.24 21.23 -44.89
N LEU A 163 -40.92 20.72 -46.08
CA LEU A 163 -39.59 20.33 -46.53
C LEU A 163 -39.04 21.24 -47.66
N ASN A 164 -39.76 22.32 -48.01
CA ASN A 164 -39.30 23.39 -48.90
C ASN A 164 -39.32 24.73 -48.15
#